data_AF-J0P595-F1
#
_entry.id   AF-J0P595-F1
#
_cell.length_a   1.000
_cell.length_b   1.000
_cell.length_c   1.000
_cell.angle_alpha   90.00
_cell.angle_beta   90.00
_cell.angle_gamma   90.00
#
_symmetry.space_group_name_H-M   'P 1'
#
loop_
_entity.id
_entity.type
_entity.pdbx_description
1 polymer ?
#
loop_
_entity_poly.entity_id
_entity_poly.type
_entity_poly.pdbx_seq_one_letter_code
_entity_poly.pdbx_strand_id
1 'polypeptide(L)'
;MSMSVRIYLLSVFSFLIFMGNLQAQEEYDQFRIDCNYMNVYSPIEESWGGWEESSNTFILNHGPNNDIAQYKLDGSRRILRRISGVEEGETEDGLKYQLMTVVDEEGSVIAFQIFNEKRFGVRLIWTDIDLIILLKP
;
A
#
# COMPACT_ATOMS: atom_id res chain seq x y z
N MET A 1 40.57 20.46 -34.77
CA MET A 1 39.33 20.90 -34.10
C MET A 1 39.63 22.18 -33.34
N SER A 2 38.91 23.28 -33.60
CA SER A 2 39.20 24.58 -32.98
C SER A 2 38.85 24.58 -31.48
N MET A 3 39.51 25.45 -30.72
CA MET A 3 39.31 25.59 -29.26
C MET A 3 37.83 25.83 -28.91
N SER A 4 37.12 26.57 -29.75
CA SER A 4 35.69 26.88 -29.64
C SER A 4 34.80 25.63 -29.70
N VAL A 5 35.15 24.65 -30.55
CA VAL A 5 34.38 23.40 -30.69
C VAL A 5 34.56 22.49 -29.47
N ARG A 6 35.75 22.50 -28.84
CA ARG A 6 36.02 21.75 -27.61
C ARG A 6 35.20 22.28 -26.43
N ILE A 7 35.08 23.61 -26.33
CA ILE A 7 34.30 24.28 -25.29
C ILE A 7 32.80 23.97 -25.45
N TYR A 8 32.29 24.02 -26.69
CA TYR A 8 30.91 23.65 -26.99
C TYR A 8 30.58 22.20 -26.66
N LEU A 9 31.49 21.27 -26.96
CA LEU A 9 31.29 19.86 -26.63
C LEU A 9 31.29 19.62 -25.11
N LEU A 10 32.17 20.30 -24.37
CA LEU A 10 32.21 20.23 -22.90
C LEU A 10 30.94 20.81 -22.27
N SER A 11 30.41 21.92 -22.78
CA SER A 11 29.19 22.51 -22.24
C SER A 11 27.94 21.67 -22.53
N VAL A 12 27.84 21.08 -23.72
CA VAL A 12 26.76 20.13 -24.06
C VAL A 12 26.84 18.87 -23.18
N PHE A 13 28.04 18.33 -22.97
CA PHE A 13 28.23 17.14 -22.14
C PHE A 13 27.86 17.41 -20.67
N SER A 14 28.24 18.56 -20.12
CA SER A 14 27.83 18.99 -18.77
C SER A 14 26.32 19.22 -18.65
N PHE A 15 25.68 19.77 -19.68
CA PHE A 15 24.23 19.96 -19.71
C PHE A 15 23.48 18.61 -19.75
N LEU A 16 24.00 17.62 -20.48
CA LEU A 16 23.44 16.27 -20.52
C LEU A 16 23.58 15.54 -19.17
N ILE A 17 24.73 15.69 -18.48
CA ILE A 17 24.91 15.15 -17.12
C ILE A 17 23.93 15.83 -16.14
N PHE A 18 23.74 17.14 -16.25
CA PHE A 18 22.82 17.88 -15.39
C PHE A 18 21.36 17.43 -15.59
N MET A 19 20.93 17.24 -16.85
CA MET A 19 19.58 16.73 -17.17
C MET A 19 19.37 15.29 -16.67
N GLY A 20 20.39 14.44 -16.74
CA GLY A 20 20.32 13.06 -16.23
C GLY A 20 20.15 12.97 -14.71
N ASN A 21 20.68 13.93 -13.95
CA ASN A 21 20.50 14.00 -12.49
C ASN A 21 19.16 14.64 -12.08
N LEU A 22 18.45 15.32 -13.00
CA LEU A 22 17.13 15.88 -12.73
C LEU A 22 16.01 14.84 -12.74
N GLN A 23 16.26 13.63 -13.25
CA GLN A 23 15.41 12.45 -13.05
C GLN A 23 15.62 11.85 -11.64
N ALA A 24 15.77 12.72 -10.64
CA ALA A 24 15.78 12.32 -9.25
C ALA A 24 14.52 11.49 -8.97
N GLN A 25 14.78 10.27 -8.55
CA GLN A 25 13.81 9.22 -8.21
C GLN A 25 12.72 9.80 -7.31
N GLU A 26 11.45 9.72 -7.72
CA GLU A 26 10.34 10.08 -6.84
C GLU A 26 10.42 9.20 -5.59
N GLU A 27 10.81 9.78 -4.46
CA GLU A 27 10.77 9.12 -3.16
C GLU A 27 9.31 9.12 -2.71
N TYR A 28 8.61 8.02 -2.97
CA TYR A 28 7.27 7.82 -2.43
C TYR A 28 7.37 7.62 -0.92
N ASP A 29 6.63 8.41 -0.14
CA ASP A 29 6.49 8.23 1.31
C ASP A 29 5.69 6.95 1.59
N GLN A 30 6.42 5.83 1.65
CA GLN A 30 5.87 4.50 1.85
C GLN A 30 5.69 4.20 3.34
N PHE A 31 4.50 3.74 3.71
CA PHE A 31 4.20 3.34 5.07
C PHE A 31 4.15 1.83 5.20
N ARG A 32 4.85 1.30 6.19
CA ARG A 32 4.87 -0.13 6.51
C ARG A 32 3.96 -0.43 7.70
N ILE A 33 3.10 -1.43 7.55
CA ILE A 33 2.30 -2.02 8.63
C ILE A 33 2.56 -3.52 8.65
N ASP A 34 3.05 -4.03 9.78
CA ASP A 34 3.19 -5.46 10.02
C ASP A 34 2.01 -5.95 10.86
N CYS A 35 1.41 -7.07 10.47
CA CYS A 35 0.32 -7.71 11.17
C CYS A 35 0.63 -9.20 11.38
N ASN A 36 0.80 -9.60 12.64
CA ASN A 36 1.16 -10.97 13.03
C ASN A 36 -0.04 -11.81 13.48
N TYR A 37 -1.24 -11.24 13.52
CA TYR A 37 -2.45 -11.96 13.90
C TYR A 37 -3.59 -11.64 12.94
N MET A 38 -4.44 -12.63 12.68
CA MET A 38 -5.61 -12.52 11.84
C MET A 38 -6.83 -13.09 12.55
N ASN A 39 -7.99 -12.47 12.35
CA ASN A 39 -9.29 -13.04 12.70
C ASN A 39 -10.23 -12.84 11.52
N VAL A 40 -10.97 -13.89 11.17
CA VAL A 40 -11.87 -13.93 10.02
C VAL A 40 -13.30 -13.96 10.54
N TYR A 41 -14.14 -13.09 10.00
CA TYR A 41 -15.57 -13.14 10.24
C TYR A 41 -16.21 -14.23 9.38
N SER A 42 -17.02 -15.09 9.99
CA SER A 42 -17.83 -16.08 9.29
C SER A 42 -19.22 -15.51 9.03
N PRO A 43 -19.62 -15.26 7.77
CA PRO A 43 -20.98 -14.82 7.46
C PRO A 43 -22.03 -15.89 7.79
N ILE A 44 -21.64 -17.17 7.77
CA ILE A 44 -22.55 -18.29 8.05
C ILE A 44 -22.87 -18.38 9.54
N GLU A 45 -21.85 -18.24 10.39
CA GLU A 45 -21.99 -18.34 11.84
C GLU A 45 -22.26 -16.98 12.51
N GLU A 46 -22.38 -15.92 11.69
CA GLU A 46 -22.53 -14.52 12.07
C GLU A 46 -21.57 -14.06 13.17
N SER A 47 -20.37 -14.64 13.22
CA SER A 47 -19.43 -14.47 14.34
C SER A 47 -17.98 -14.41 13.88
N TRP A 48 -17.17 -13.76 14.72
CA TRP A 48 -15.72 -13.82 14.60
C TRP A 48 -15.21 -15.19 15.02
N GLY A 49 -14.25 -15.72 14.27
CA GLY A 49 -13.48 -16.87 14.70
C GLY A 49 -12.51 -16.54 15.83
N GLY A 50 -11.46 -17.36 15.95
CA GLY A 50 -10.33 -17.10 16.83
C GLY A 50 -9.30 -16.16 16.21
N TRP A 51 -8.50 -15.52 17.06
CA TRP A 51 -7.24 -14.94 16.59
C TRP A 51 -6.25 -16.05 16.30
N GLU A 52 -5.73 -16.07 15.09
CA GLU A 52 -4.72 -17.01 14.62
C GLU A 52 -3.44 -16.25 14.26
N GLU A 53 -2.29 -16.90 14.46
CA GLU A 53 -1.03 -16.37 13.97
C GLU A 53 -1.07 -16.27 12.45
N SER A 54 -0.69 -15.12 11.94
CA SER A 54 -0.51 -14.87 10.52
C SER A 54 0.76 -14.04 10.34
N SER A 55 1.25 -13.86 9.12
CA SER A 55 2.29 -12.85 8.89
C SER A 55 1.96 -12.11 7.62
N ASN A 56 1.50 -10.88 7.78
CA ASN A 56 1.10 -10.00 6.71
C ASN A 56 1.83 -8.68 6.87
N THR A 57 2.65 -8.31 5.90
CA THR A 57 3.27 -6.99 5.83
C THR A 57 2.64 -6.21 4.69
N PHE A 58 2.08 -5.05 5.00
CA PHE A 58 1.52 -4.11 4.03
C PHE A 58 2.47 -2.94 3.84
N ILE A 59 2.83 -2.65 2.60
CA ILE A 59 3.55 -1.44 2.18
C ILE A 59 2.58 -0.58 1.40
N LEU A 60 2.16 0.53 2.01
CA LEU A 60 1.28 1.51 1.40
C LEU A 60 2.05 2.51 0.55
N ASN A 61 1.33 3.21 -0.33
CA ASN A 61 1.88 4.19 -1.27
C ASN A 61 2.99 3.57 -2.14
N HIS A 62 2.76 2.33 -2.56
CA HIS A 62 3.71 1.56 -3.33
C HIS A 62 3.67 1.96 -4.80
N GLY A 63 4.77 2.55 -5.27
CA GLY A 63 4.94 2.95 -6.67
C GLY A 63 4.10 4.17 -7.08
N PRO A 64 4.13 4.54 -8.37
CA PRO A 64 3.54 5.79 -8.88
C PRO A 64 2.02 5.89 -8.71
N ASN A 65 1.33 4.75 -8.58
CA ASN A 65 -0.13 4.70 -8.43
C ASN A 65 -0.58 4.69 -6.97
N ASN A 66 0.36 4.75 -6.01
CA ASN A 66 0.09 4.62 -4.58
C ASN A 66 -0.64 3.31 -4.22
N ASP A 67 -0.28 2.21 -4.88
CA ASP A 67 -0.86 0.90 -4.62
C ASP A 67 -0.46 0.37 -3.24
N ILE A 68 -0.96 -0.79 -2.86
CA ILE A 68 -0.55 -1.48 -1.63
C ILE A 68 0.12 -2.80 -2.01
N ALA A 69 1.36 -3.01 -1.57
CA ALA A 69 2.01 -4.31 -1.67
C ALA A 69 1.77 -5.09 -0.38
N GLN A 70 1.22 -6.30 -0.48
CA GLN A 70 1.09 -7.23 0.64
C GLN A 70 2.11 -8.36 0.48
N TYR A 71 2.86 -8.64 1.55
CA TYR A 71 3.78 -9.77 1.67
C TYR A 71 3.25 -10.72 2.73
N LYS A 72 3.30 -12.02 2.46
CA LYS A 72 2.87 -13.07 3.38
C LYS A 72 4.06 -13.94 3.83
N LEU A 73 3.86 -14.72 4.89
CA LEU A 73 4.90 -15.61 5.46
C LEU A 73 5.45 -16.63 4.45
N ASP A 74 4.59 -17.12 3.56
CA ASP A 74 4.93 -18.09 2.51
C ASP A 74 5.80 -17.47 1.39
N GLY A 75 6.18 -16.19 1.53
CA GLY A 75 6.96 -15.44 0.54
C GLY A 75 6.11 -14.95 -0.64
N SER A 76 4.82 -15.25 -0.66
CA SER A 76 3.91 -14.70 -1.66
C SER A 76 3.77 -13.20 -1.49
N ARG A 77 3.67 -12.53 -2.62
CA ARG A 77 3.45 -11.09 -2.72
C ARG A 77 2.27 -10.88 -3.64
N ARG A 78 1.37 -9.98 -3.28
CA ARG A 78 0.34 -9.48 -4.18
C ARG A 78 0.28 -7.96 -4.18
N ILE A 79 -0.08 -7.38 -5.32
CA ILE A 79 -0.32 -5.95 -5.44
C ILE A 79 -1.83 -5.69 -5.40
N LEU A 80 -2.25 -4.87 -4.46
CA LEU A 80 -3.61 -4.35 -4.39
C LEU A 80 -3.63 -2.97 -5.05
N ARG A 81 -4.28 -2.87 -6.20
CA ARG A 81 -4.35 -1.64 -7.00
C ARG A 81 -5.32 -0.67 -6.37
N ARG A 82 -4.88 0.54 -6.03
CA ARG A 82 -5.77 1.56 -5.48
C ARG A 82 -6.69 2.10 -6.56
N ILE A 83 -8.01 2.11 -6.29
CA ILE A 83 -9.02 2.61 -7.24
C ILE A 83 -9.86 3.77 -6.69
N SER A 84 -9.63 4.18 -5.44
CA SER A 84 -10.28 5.36 -4.83
C SER A 84 -9.27 6.31 -4.19
N GLY A 85 -9.74 7.49 -3.80
CA GLY A 85 -9.03 8.33 -2.83
C GLY A 85 -9.01 7.71 -1.43
N VAL A 86 -8.36 8.41 -0.50
CA VAL A 86 -8.40 8.07 0.94
C VAL A 86 -9.54 8.86 1.58
N GLU A 87 -10.41 8.16 2.30
CA GLU A 87 -11.47 8.72 3.11
C GLU A 87 -11.13 8.57 4.59
N GLU A 88 -11.42 9.58 5.40
CA GLU A 88 -11.29 9.49 6.85
C GLU A 88 -12.64 9.16 7.48
N GLY A 89 -12.62 8.36 8.54
CA GLY A 89 -13.82 7.99 9.27
C GLY A 89 -13.57 7.73 10.74
N GLU A 90 -14.66 7.50 11.46
CA GLU A 90 -14.68 7.17 12.87
C GLU A 90 -15.68 6.05 13.10
N THR A 91 -15.32 5.06 13.92
CA THR A 91 -16.23 3.99 14.33
C THR A 91 -17.20 4.50 15.42
N GLU A 92 -18.25 3.73 15.72
CA GLU A 92 -19.20 4.09 16.78
C GLU A 92 -18.54 4.19 18.16
N ASP A 93 -17.45 3.45 18.40
CA ASP A 93 -16.64 3.49 19.61
C ASP A 93 -15.52 4.56 19.58
N GLY A 94 -15.48 5.42 18.55
CA GLY A 94 -14.59 6.58 18.48
C GLY A 94 -13.22 6.32 17.86
N LEU A 95 -13.00 5.15 17.24
CA LEU A 95 -11.73 4.80 16.61
C LEU A 95 -11.63 5.46 15.24
N LYS A 96 -10.65 6.34 15.09
CA LYS A 96 -10.38 7.01 13.80
C LYS A 96 -9.64 6.08 12.84
N TYR A 97 -10.03 6.14 11.58
CA TYR A 97 -9.45 5.32 10.53
C TYR A 97 -9.37 6.06 9.19
N GLN A 98 -8.55 5.50 8.30
CA GLN A 98 -8.52 5.80 6.88
C GLN A 98 -9.07 4.60 6.10
N LEU A 99 -9.83 4.87 5.06
CA LEU A 99 -10.47 3.88 4.19
C LEU A 99 -10.12 4.19 2.74
N MET A 100 -9.81 3.14 1.98
CA MET A 100 -9.62 3.21 0.53
C MET A 100 -10.10 1.91 -0.11
N THR A 101 -10.50 1.98 -1.36
CA THR A 101 -10.89 0.83 -2.15
C THR A 101 -9.73 0.39 -3.03
N VAL A 102 -9.41 -0.89 -2.96
CA VAL A 102 -8.37 -1.53 -3.76
C VAL A 102 -8.94 -2.72 -4.53
N VAL A 103 -8.26 -3.12 -5.60
CA VAL A 103 -8.59 -4.29 -6.40
C VAL A 103 -7.39 -5.22 -6.41
N ASP A 104 -7.61 -6.50 -6.14
CA ASP A 104 -6.54 -7.50 -6.20
C ASP A 104 -6.28 -8.01 -7.63
N GLU A 105 -5.37 -8.97 -7.76
CA GLU A 105 -4.96 -9.52 -9.05
C GLU A 105 -6.06 -10.35 -9.74
N GLU A 106 -7.08 -10.79 -8.98
CA GLU A 106 -8.23 -11.55 -9.47
C GLU A 106 -9.41 -10.63 -9.85
N GLY A 107 -9.30 -9.34 -9.54
CA GLY A 107 -10.35 -8.35 -9.80
C GLY A 107 -11.34 -8.17 -8.65
N SER A 108 -11.11 -8.81 -7.51
CA SER A 108 -11.96 -8.64 -6.33
C SER A 108 -11.76 -7.26 -5.71
N VAL A 109 -12.88 -6.62 -5.37
CA VAL A 109 -12.91 -5.28 -4.78
C VAL A 109 -12.87 -5.39 -3.26
N ILE A 110 -11.90 -4.71 -2.66
CA ILE A 110 -11.60 -4.78 -1.24
C ILE A 110 -11.64 -3.36 -0.67
N ALA A 111 -12.47 -3.13 0.33
CA ALA A 111 -12.35 -1.98 1.21
C ALA A 111 -11.19 -2.24 2.19
N PHE A 112 -10.13 -1.45 2.06
CA PHE A 112 -8.92 -1.49 2.86
C PHE A 112 -8.97 -0.37 3.90
N GLN A 113 -9.16 -0.74 5.16
CA GLN A 113 -9.25 0.20 6.27
C GLN A 113 -8.07 0.07 7.21
N ILE A 114 -7.53 1.21 7.63
CA ILE A 114 -6.38 1.30 8.53
C ILE A 114 -6.76 2.17 9.71
N PHE A 115 -6.59 1.66 10.91
CA PHE A 115 -6.84 2.43 12.12
C PHE A 115 -5.64 3.33 12.44
N ASN A 116 -5.91 4.56 12.87
CA ASN A 116 -4.86 5.51 13.25
C ASN A 116 -4.06 4.99 14.46
N GLU A 117 -4.75 4.30 15.37
CA GLU A 117 -4.13 3.57 16.47
C GLU A 117 -3.62 2.20 15.99
N LYS A 118 -2.29 2.07 15.89
CA LYS A 118 -1.60 0.88 15.36
C LYS A 118 -2.09 -0.45 15.95
N ARG A 119 -2.47 -0.49 17.23
CA ARG A 119 -2.95 -1.71 17.93
C ARG A 119 -4.21 -2.34 17.31
N PHE A 120 -4.99 -1.59 16.54
CA PHE A 120 -6.17 -2.10 15.85
C PHE A 120 -5.87 -2.59 14.42
N GLY A 121 -4.71 -2.23 13.87
CA GLY A 121 -4.18 -2.77 12.62
C GLY A 121 -5.01 -2.41 11.39
N VAL A 122 -5.32 -3.44 10.59
CA VAL A 122 -5.97 -3.33 9.28
C VAL A 122 -7.24 -4.16 9.25
N ARG A 123 -8.30 -3.61 8.65
CA ARG A 123 -9.53 -4.34 8.31
C ARG A 123 -9.68 -4.42 6.81
N LEU A 124 -9.84 -5.63 6.28
CA LEU A 124 -10.11 -5.91 4.88
C LEU A 124 -11.55 -6.40 4.74
N ILE A 125 -12.29 -5.81 3.81
CA ILE A 125 -13.70 -6.14 3.54
C ILE A 125 -13.84 -6.41 2.05
N TRP A 126 -14.05 -7.67 1.68
CA TRP A 126 -14.40 -8.05 0.32
C TRP A 126 -15.88 -7.80 0.10
N THR A 127 -16.20 -6.91 -0.83
CA THR A 127 -17.58 -6.46 -1.06
C THR A 127 -18.40 -7.43 -1.92
N ASP A 128 -17.72 -8.34 -2.62
CA ASP A 128 -18.29 -9.33 -3.53
C ASP A 128 -18.76 -10.60 -2.83
N ILE A 129 -18.09 -10.98 -1.73
CA ILE A 129 -18.32 -12.24 -1.01
C ILE A 129 -18.60 -12.06 0.49
N ASP A 130 -18.86 -10.83 0.94
CA ASP A 130 -19.13 -10.47 2.34
C ASP A 130 -18.08 -11.00 3.35
N LEU A 131 -16.83 -11.17 2.90
CA LEU A 131 -15.73 -11.65 3.73
C LEU A 131 -15.05 -10.47 4.43
N ILE A 132 -14.95 -10.54 5.75
CA ILE A 132 -14.25 -9.55 6.57
C ILE A 132 -13.08 -10.20 7.30
N ILE A 133 -11.91 -9.59 7.18
CA ILE A 133 -10.70 -10.00 7.87
C ILE A 133 -10.17 -8.84 8.70
N LEU A 134 -9.90 -9.11 9.98
CA LEU A 134 -9.15 -8.21 10.85
C LEU A 134 -7.72 -8.71 11.00
N LEU A 135 -6.76 -7.82 10.83
CA LEU A 135 -5.34 -8.07 10.99
C LEU A 135 -4.77 -7.13 12.05
N LYS A 136 -4.01 -7.67 13.01
CA LYS A 136 -3.37 -6.90 14.09
C LYS A 136 -1.86 -7.09 14.09
N PRO A 137 -1.09 -6.08 14.54
CA PRO A 137 0.35 -6.21 14.81
C PRO A 137 0.68 -7.38 15.73
#